data_AF-B4PVB8-F1
#
_entry.id   AF-B4PVB8-F1
#
_cell.length_a   1.000
_cell.length_b   1.000
_cell.length_c   1.000
_cell.angle_alpha   90.00
_cell.angle_beta   90.00
_cell.angle_gamma   90.00
#
_symmetry.space_group_name_H-M   'P 1'
#
loop_
_entity.id
_entity.type
_entity.pdbx_description
1 polymer ?
#
loop_
_entity_poly.entity_id
_entity_poly.type
_entity_poly.pdbx_seq_one_letter_code
_entity_poly.pdbx_strand_id
1 'polypeptide(L)'
;MPLIYFDRTINSPEELILAGLKDSSTGTSLRDLSTFVTRKTGFPGEVCFKVITEALEEAMACKTIRQVGGLFYEIPPKPPKAPRTTARRRKC
;
A
#
# COMPACT_ATOMS: atom_id res chain seq x y z
N MET A 1 -17.43 -16.55 9.83
CA MET A 1 -16.54 -17.60 9.29
C MET A 1 -15.43 -16.86 8.53
N PRO A 2 -14.20 -16.78 9.05
CA PRO A 2 -13.16 -15.99 8.38
C PRO A 2 -12.58 -16.82 7.23
N LEU A 3 -12.63 -16.29 6.02
CA LEU A 3 -12.02 -16.86 4.83
C LEU A 3 -10.52 -16.51 4.87
N ILE A 4 -9.73 -17.32 5.58
CA ILE A 4 -8.31 -17.01 5.87
C ILE A 4 -7.43 -17.43 4.69
N TYR A 5 -6.69 -16.43 4.21
CA TYR A 5 -5.64 -16.37 3.19
C TYR A 5 -4.61 -17.51 3.22
N PHE A 6 -4.11 -17.91 2.05
CA PHE A 6 -3.01 -18.88 1.89
C PHE A 6 -1.68 -18.24 1.44
N ASP A 7 -1.38 -17.01 1.90
CA ASP A 7 -0.03 -16.42 1.81
C ASP A 7 0.44 -16.05 3.23
N ARG A 8 1.42 -16.79 3.77
CA ARG A 8 1.93 -16.62 5.15
C ARG A 8 2.78 -15.37 5.34
N THR A 9 3.02 -14.60 4.27
CA THR A 9 3.83 -13.38 4.30
C THR A 9 3.00 -12.11 4.41
N ILE A 10 1.67 -12.23 4.28
CA ILE A 10 0.74 -11.10 4.27
C ILE A 10 -0.10 -11.16 5.53
N ASN A 11 0.18 -10.25 6.46
CA ASN A 11 -0.49 -10.18 7.76
C ASN A 11 -1.75 -9.31 7.72
N SER A 12 -1.85 -8.40 6.73
CA SER A 12 -2.99 -7.48 6.59
C SER A 12 -3.42 -7.28 5.14
N PRO A 13 -4.71 -6.92 4.90
CA PRO A 13 -5.18 -6.47 3.60
C PRO A 13 -4.39 -5.29 3.02
N GLU A 14 -3.91 -4.37 3.88
CA GLU A 14 -3.06 -3.25 3.45
C GLU A 14 -1.72 -3.73 2.87
N GLU A 15 -1.07 -4.71 3.51
CA GLU A 15 0.17 -5.29 3.00
C GLU A 15 -0.01 -5.95 1.62
N LEU A 16 -1.17 -6.59 1.40
CA LEU A 16 -1.49 -7.17 0.08
C LEU A 16 -1.60 -6.08 -0.99
N ILE A 17 -2.28 -4.98 -0.69
CA ILE A 17 -2.46 -3.89 -1.64
C ILE A 17 -1.14 -3.19 -1.93
N LEU A 18 -0.33 -2.94 -0.89
CA LEU A 18 1.00 -2.38 -1.05
C LEU A 18 1.92 -3.30 -1.87
N ALA A 19 1.82 -4.62 -1.69
CA ALA A 19 2.54 -5.58 -2.54
C ALA A 19 2.11 -5.50 -4.00
N GLY A 20 0.81 -5.35 -4.27
CA GLY A 20 0.29 -5.14 -5.63
C GLY A 20 0.76 -3.82 -6.25
N LEU A 21 0.85 -2.75 -5.46
CA LEU A 21 1.39 -1.47 -5.91
C LEU A 21 2.89 -1.50 -6.15
N LYS A 22 3.66 -2.28 -5.37
CA LYS A 22 5.11 -2.45 -5.56
C LYS A 22 5.46 -3.23 -6.83
N ASP A 23 4.64 -4.24 -7.14
CA ASP A 23 4.83 -5.06 -8.34
C ASP A 23 4.55 -4.24 -9.62
N SER A 24 3.68 -3.24 -9.51
CA SER A 24 3.36 -2.31 -10.58
C SER A 24 4.26 -1.06 -10.52
N SER A 25 5.32 -1.01 -11.35
CA SER A 25 6.20 0.17 -11.47
C SER A 25 5.49 1.47 -11.89
N THR A 26 4.22 1.37 -12.29
CA THR A 26 3.33 2.46 -12.69
C THR A 26 2.07 2.41 -11.84
N GLY A 27 1.39 3.55 -11.66
CA GLY A 27 0.15 3.61 -10.86
C GLY A 27 -0.88 2.57 -11.29
N THR A 28 -1.56 1.99 -10.32
CA THR A 28 -2.38 0.78 -10.49
C THR A 28 -3.86 1.13 -10.37
N SER A 29 -4.71 0.60 -11.25
CA SER A 29 -6.16 0.82 -11.14
C SER A 29 -6.79 -0.10 -10.09
N LEU A 30 -8.01 0.24 -9.64
CA LEU A 30 -8.77 -0.63 -8.73
C LEU A 30 -9.03 -2.02 -9.33
N ARG A 31 -9.21 -2.10 -10.65
CA ARG A 31 -9.44 -3.35 -11.39
C ARG A 31 -8.20 -4.23 -11.45
N ASP A 32 -7.03 -3.60 -11.61
CA ASP A 32 -5.77 -4.33 -11.64
C ASP A 32 -5.41 -4.84 -10.24
N LEU A 33 -5.67 -4.02 -9.22
CA LEU A 33 -5.56 -4.43 -7.81
C LEU A 33 -6.51 -5.60 -7.50
N SER A 34 -7.78 -5.54 -7.90
CA SER A 34 -8.70 -6.67 -7.66
C SER A 34 -8.24 -7.95 -8.36
N THR A 35 -7.73 -7.84 -9.58
CA THR A 35 -7.15 -8.98 -10.32
C THR A 35 -5.92 -9.55 -9.61
N PHE A 36 -5.04 -8.69 -9.08
CA PHE A 36 -3.87 -9.10 -8.30
C PHE A 36 -4.28 -9.84 -7.01
N VAL A 37 -5.24 -9.27 -6.27
CA VAL A 37 -5.77 -9.87 -5.05
C VAL A 37 -6.41 -11.23 -5.34
N THR A 38 -7.16 -11.36 -6.43
CA THR A 38 -7.72 -12.65 -6.85
C THR A 38 -6.64 -13.67 -7.17
N ARG A 39 -5.57 -13.29 -7.88
CA ARG A 39 -4.45 -14.19 -8.17
C ARG A 39 -3.71 -14.64 -6.90
N LYS A 40 -3.56 -13.74 -5.94
CA LYS A 40 -2.85 -14.02 -4.68
C LYS A 40 -3.68 -14.82 -3.68
N THR A 41 -4.98 -14.57 -3.62
CA THR A 41 -5.87 -15.13 -2.59
C THR A 41 -6.73 -16.28 -3.09
N GLY A 42 -6.90 -16.41 -4.41
CA GLY A 42 -7.83 -17.37 -5.03
C GLY A 42 -9.30 -16.95 -4.96
N PHE A 43 -9.63 -15.81 -4.35
CA PHE A 43 -11.00 -15.31 -4.23
C PHE A 43 -11.37 -14.33 -5.34
N PRO A 44 -12.62 -14.36 -5.86
CA PRO A 44 -13.07 -13.41 -6.86
C PRO A 44 -12.93 -11.96 -6.37
N GLY A 45 -12.50 -11.08 -7.27
CA GLY A 45 -12.20 -9.69 -6.93
C GLY A 45 -13.42 -8.93 -6.44
N GLU A 46 -14.62 -9.36 -6.83
CA GLU A 46 -15.91 -8.85 -6.39
C GLU A 46 -16.15 -9.13 -4.90
N VAL A 47 -15.74 -10.32 -4.43
CA VAL A 47 -15.86 -10.72 -3.02
C VAL A 47 -14.85 -9.95 -2.17
N CYS A 48 -13.64 -9.75 -2.71
CA CYS A 48 -12.60 -8.97 -2.07
C CYS A 48 -12.79 -7.46 -2.19
N PHE A 49 -13.76 -6.99 -3.00
CA PHE A 49 -13.89 -5.57 -3.35
C PHE A 49 -14.02 -4.66 -2.12
N LYS A 50 -14.86 -5.06 -1.15
CA LYS A 50 -15.05 -4.31 0.09
C LYS A 50 -13.74 -4.22 0.89
N VAL A 51 -13.05 -5.33 1.04
CA VAL A 51 -11.77 -5.42 1.76
C VAL A 51 -10.69 -4.58 1.06
N ILE A 52 -10.65 -4.61 -0.28
CA ILE A 52 -9.71 -3.82 -1.07
C ILE A 52 -9.98 -2.33 -0.88
N THR A 53 -11.24 -1.93 -0.91
CA THR A 53 -11.64 -0.53 -0.79
C THR A 53 -11.34 0.00 0.62
N GLU A 54 -11.70 -0.74 1.67
CA GLU A 54 -11.40 -0.38 3.06
C GLU A 54 -9.90 -0.23 3.30
N ALA A 55 -9.08 -1.16 2.81
CA ALA A 55 -7.63 -1.08 2.96
C ALA A 55 -6.99 0.03 2.13
N LEU A 56 -7.56 0.39 0.96
CA LEU A 56 -7.13 1.58 0.21
C LEU A 56 -7.45 2.86 0.99
N GLU A 57 -8.64 2.96 1.58
CA GLU A 57 -9.05 4.11 2.39
C GLU A 57 -8.15 4.28 3.62
N GLU A 58 -7.85 3.19 4.32
CA GLU A 58 -6.97 3.19 5.48
C GLU A 58 -5.53 3.59 5.10
N ALA A 59 -4.99 3.02 4.02
CA ALA A 59 -3.66 3.36 3.52
C ALA A 59 -3.56 4.82 3.01
N MET A 60 -4.63 5.35 2.42
CA MET A 60 -4.72 6.77 2.08
C MET A 60 -4.78 7.67 3.32
N ALA A 61 -5.50 7.25 4.37
CA ALA A 61 -5.55 7.96 5.65
C ALA A 61 -4.16 7.98 6.34
N CYS A 62 -3.44 6.86 6.26
CA CYS A 62 -2.07 6.70 6.74
C CYS A 62 -1.01 7.42 5.87
N LYS A 63 -1.41 7.97 4.71
CA LYS A 63 -0.54 8.64 3.73
C LYS A 63 0.55 7.71 3.19
N THR A 64 0.27 6.41 3.11
CA THR A 64 1.13 5.40 2.46
C THR A 64 0.75 5.20 0.99
N ILE A 65 -0.51 5.48 0.62
CA ILE A 65 -0.99 5.44 -0.77
C ILE A 65 -1.52 6.82 -1.18
N ARG A 66 -1.32 7.18 -2.45
CA ARG A 66 -1.95 8.35 -3.10
C ARG A 66 -2.82 7.92 -4.26
N GLN A 67 -4.00 8.50 -4.38
CA GLN A 67 -4.81 8.41 -5.59
C GLN A 67 -4.57 9.63 -6.48
N VAL A 68 -4.26 9.41 -7.77
CA VAL A 68 -4.11 10.47 -8.78
C VAL A 68 -4.78 10.00 -10.08
N GLY A 69 -5.76 10.75 -10.57
CA GLY A 69 -6.42 10.45 -11.85
C GLY A 69 -7.09 9.07 -11.93
N GLY A 70 -7.55 8.52 -10.81
CA GLY A 70 -8.14 7.17 -10.74
C GLY A 70 -7.14 6.02 -10.61
N LEU A 71 -5.83 6.32 -10.52
CA LEU A 71 -4.76 5.35 -10.27
C LEU A 71 -4.22 5.51 -8.84
N PHE A 72 -3.80 4.40 -8.25
CA PHE A 72 -3.19 4.33 -6.93
C PHE A 72 -1.68 4.18 -7.04
N TYR A 73 -0.95 4.91 -6.18
CA TYR A 73 0.50 4.94 -6.14
C TYR A 73 0.97 4.73 -4.70
N GLU A 74 2.01 3.91 -4.51
CA GLU A 74 2.71 3.86 -3.23
C GLU A 74 3.46 5.19 -3.03
N ILE A 75 3.23 5.83 -1.88
CA ILE A 75 4.03 6.94 -1.41
C ILE A 75 5.20 6.30 -0.65
N PRO A 76 6.45 6.41 -1.14
CA PRO A 76 7.58 5.89 -0.39
C PRO A 76 7.62 6.56 0.98
N PRO A 77 7.89 5.80 2.06
CA PRO A 77 7.98 6.37 3.39
C PRO A 77 8.98 7.52 3.36
N LYS A 78 8.60 8.67 3.93
CA LYS A 78 9.51 9.81 4.03
C LYS A 78 10.81 9.32 4.66
N PRO A 79 11.99 9.56 4.04
CA PRO A 79 13.24 9.19 4.67
C PRO A 79 13.27 9.85 6.05
N PRO A 80 13.71 9.13 7.10
CA PRO A 80 13.84 9.73 8.42
C PRO A 80 14.71 10.97 8.25
N LYS A 81 14.17 12.15 8.61
CA LYS A 81 14.93 13.39 8.55
C LYS A 81 16.18 13.17 9.39
N ALA A 82 17.35 13.15 8.73
CA ALA A 82 18.62 13.11 9.42
C ALA A 82 18.58 14.18 10.53
N PRO A 83 18.99 13.86 11.76
CA PRO A 83 18.96 14.82 12.85
C PRO A 83 19.70 16.06 12.38
N ARG A 84 19.02 17.21 12.43
CA ARG A 84 19.57 18.51 12.06
C ARG A 84 20.59 18.86 13.14
N THR A 85 21.77 18.22 13.10
CA THR A 85 22.91 18.57 13.93
C THR A 85 23.15 20.04 13.66
N THR A 86 22.79 20.83 14.66
CA THR A 86 23.18 22.21 14.83
C THR A 86 24.70 22.23 14.75
N ALA A 87 25.23 22.44 13.55
CA ALA A 87 26.60 22.87 13.32
C ALA A 87 26.71 24.29 13.89
N ARG A 88 26.75 24.34 15.22
CA ARG A 88 27.05 25.49 16.03
C ARG A 88 28.44 25.91 15.57
N ARG A 89 28.49 27.01 14.80
CA ARG A 89 29.67 27.85 14.59
C ARG A 89 30.53 27.80 15.86
N ARG A 90 31.67 27.12 15.80
CA ARG A 90 32.79 27.43 16.70
C ARG A 90 33.75 28.29 15.89
N LYS A 91 33.59 29.60 16.06
CA LYS A 91 34.72 30.54 16.01
C LYS A 91 35.61 30.15 17.19
N CYS A 92 36.86 29.78 16.90
CA CYS A 92 38.06 30.08 17.67
C CYS A 92 39.23 29.88 16.70
#